data_AF-A0A149TVJ6-F1
#
_entry.id   AF-A0A149TVJ6-F1
#
_cell.length_a   1.000
_cell.length_b   1.000
_cell.length_c   1.000
_cell.angle_alpha   90.00
_cell.angle_beta   90.00
_cell.angle_gamma   90.00
#
_symmetry.space_group_name_H-M   'P 1'
#
loop_
_entity.id
_entity.type
_entity.pdbx_description
1 polymer ?
#
loop_
_entity_poly.entity_id
_entity_poly.type
_entity_poly.pdbx_seq_one_letter_code
_entity_poly.pdbx_strand_id
1 'polypeptide(L)'
;MGEESDESFAKRLKAAERRSGLNEKDGKATAAERDEQSLPALALRAGTEMISALIVGVAIGWGLDRWFHTRAIFLIFFALLGGSAGVLNVWRLVKPPQA
;
A
#
# COMPACT_ATOMS: atom_id res chain seq x y z
N MET A 1 36.00 33.16 4.00
CA MET A 1 35.90 31.90 4.77
C MET A 1 34.47 31.37 4.91
N GLY A 2 33.42 32.04 4.40
CA GLY A 2 32.02 31.56 4.50
C GLY A 2 31.53 30.70 3.33
N GLU A 3 32.26 30.62 2.21
CA GLU A 3 31.77 29.89 1.02
C GLU A 3 31.80 28.37 1.19
N GLU A 4 32.76 27.84 1.96
CA GLU A 4 32.90 26.39 2.20
C GLU A 4 31.75 25.82 3.04
N SER A 5 31.18 26.62 3.96
CA SER A 5 30.01 26.24 4.75
C SER A 5 28.73 26.21 3.94
N ASP A 6 28.58 27.13 2.99
CA ASP A 6 27.39 27.22 2.13
C ASP A 6 27.32 26.03 1.17
N GLU A 7 28.47 25.59 0.65
CA GLU A 7 28.58 24.43 -0.24
C GLU A 7 28.25 23.12 0.50
N SER A 8 28.72 22.96 1.74
CA SER A 8 28.40 21.81 2.59
C SER A 8 26.90 21.76 2.93
N PHE A 9 26.30 22.91 3.22
CA PHE A 9 24.85 23.03 3.48
C PHE A 9 24.04 22.66 2.23
N ALA A 10 24.39 23.20 1.06
CA ALA A 10 23.74 22.87 -0.21
C ALA A 10 23.84 21.36 -0.53
N LYS A 11 24.97 20.72 -0.21
CA LYS A 11 25.18 19.28 -0.39
C LYS A 11 24.27 18.44 0.51
N ARG A 12 24.08 18.87 1.76
CA ARG A 12 23.18 18.22 2.73
C ARG A 12 21.71 18.45 2.39
N LEU A 13 21.36 19.65 1.96
CA LEU A 13 20.02 20.00 1.49
C LEU A 13 19.64 19.13 0.29
N LYS A 14 20.53 19.00 -0.70
CA LYS A 14 20.35 18.12 -1.87
C LYS A 14 20.27 16.64 -1.52
N ALA A 15 21.03 16.20 -0.50
CA ALA A 15 20.95 14.84 0.01
C ALA A 15 19.64 14.56 0.75
N ALA A 16 19.10 15.55 1.46
CA ALA A 16 17.78 15.47 2.09
C ALA A 16 16.66 15.51 1.06
N GLU A 17 16.76 16.38 0.07
CA GLU A 17 15.84 16.53 -1.06
C GLU A 17 15.70 15.23 -1.86
N ARG A 18 16.83 14.52 -2.06
CA ARG A 18 16.85 13.18 -2.67
C ARG A 18 16.23 12.09 -1.79
N ARG A 19 16.35 12.20 -0.46
CA ARG A 19 15.66 11.27 0.47
C ARG A 19 14.17 11.55 0.55
N SER A 20 13.74 12.79 0.30
CA SER A 20 12.34 13.21 0.30
C SER A 20 11.68 13.15 -1.08
N GLY A 21 12.37 12.67 -2.13
CA GLY A 21 11.80 12.46 -3.46
C GLY A 21 11.47 13.74 -4.25
N LEU A 22 12.10 14.87 -3.91
CA LEU A 22 11.79 16.19 -4.48
C LEU A 22 12.53 16.49 -5.80
N ASN A 23 13.36 15.56 -6.32
CA ASN A 23 14.19 15.80 -7.52
C ASN A 23 14.36 14.54 -8.39
N GLU A 24 13.26 14.00 -8.89
CA GLU A 24 13.21 12.91 -9.88
C GLU A 24 12.67 13.43 -11.21
N LYS A 25 13.52 14.15 -11.94
CA LYS A 25 13.46 14.16 -13.41
C LYS A 25 14.46 13.11 -13.90
N ASP A 26 13.93 12.19 -14.71
CA ASP A 26 14.59 11.20 -15.56
C ASP A 26 14.96 9.83 -14.93
N GLY A 27 14.25 8.76 -15.34
CA GLY A 27 14.86 7.42 -15.34
C GLY A 27 14.01 6.14 -15.25
N LYS A 28 12.87 6.05 -15.94
CA LYS A 28 12.25 4.80 -16.47
C LYS A 28 12.66 3.45 -15.85
N ALA A 29 11.79 2.93 -14.98
CA ALA A 29 11.25 1.57 -15.12
C ALA A 29 9.79 1.59 -14.66
N THR A 30 8.89 1.62 -15.65
CA THR A 30 7.41 1.62 -15.54
C THR A 30 6.79 2.82 -14.83
N ALA A 31 6.67 3.95 -15.55
CA ALA A 31 5.53 4.90 -15.66
C ALA A 31 4.42 4.95 -14.57
N ALA A 32 4.72 4.69 -13.30
CA ALA A 32 3.76 4.70 -12.19
C ALA A 32 4.31 5.53 -11.01
N GLU A 33 5.13 6.54 -11.31
CA GLU A 33 5.56 7.54 -10.34
C GLU A 33 4.70 8.80 -10.43
N ARG A 34 4.02 9.09 -9.32
CA ARG A 34 4.10 10.39 -8.62
C ARG A 34 3.62 11.67 -9.32
N ASP A 35 2.32 11.85 -9.57
CA ASP A 35 1.67 13.10 -9.11
C ASP A 35 0.16 13.23 -9.34
N GLU A 36 -0.50 12.28 -9.99
CA GLU A 36 -1.96 12.24 -9.95
C GLU A 36 -2.37 10.83 -9.60
N GLN A 37 -3.35 10.71 -8.70
CA GLN A 37 -4.08 9.48 -8.45
C GLN A 37 -4.69 9.01 -9.77
N SER A 38 -3.89 8.33 -10.59
CA SER A 38 -4.34 7.72 -11.81
C SER A 38 -5.37 6.70 -11.35
N LEU A 39 -6.65 6.99 -11.58
CA LEU A 39 -7.77 6.14 -11.19
C LEU A 39 -7.51 4.64 -11.49
N PRO A 40 -6.83 4.26 -12.60
CA PRO A 40 -6.45 2.87 -12.84
C PRO A 40 -5.47 2.28 -11.81
N ALA A 41 -4.45 3.03 -11.38
CA ALA A 41 -3.48 2.56 -10.39
C ALA A 41 -4.13 2.41 -9.00
N LEU A 42 -5.01 3.35 -8.64
CA LEU A 42 -5.81 3.26 -7.41
C LEU A 42 -6.74 2.03 -7.44
N ALA A 43 -7.41 1.80 -8.58
CA ALA A 43 -8.28 0.65 -8.77
C ALA A 43 -7.52 -0.69 -8.71
N LEU A 44 -6.35 -0.79 -9.34
CA LEU A 44 -5.51 -1.99 -9.29
C LEU A 44 -5.02 -2.28 -7.87
N ARG A 45 -4.60 -1.24 -7.15
CA ARG A 45 -4.21 -1.37 -5.74
C ARG A 45 -5.38 -1.81 -4.86
N ALA A 46 -6.52 -1.14 -4.97
CA ALA A 46 -7.73 -1.50 -4.23
C ALA A 46 -8.17 -2.95 -4.53
N GLY A 47 -8.13 -3.36 -5.80
CA GLY A 47 -8.44 -4.72 -6.21
C GLY A 47 -7.47 -5.76 -5.65
N THR A 48 -6.16 -5.50 -5.69
CA THR A 48 -5.15 -6.40 -5.12
C THR A 48 -5.24 -6.49 -3.59
N GLU A 49 -5.52 -5.39 -2.90
CA GLU A 49 -5.76 -5.38 -1.45
C GLU A 49 -7.01 -6.19 -1.08
N MET A 50 -8.10 -6.04 -1.84
CA MET A 50 -9.33 -6.84 -1.64
C MET A 50 -9.09 -8.34 -1.87
N ILE A 51 -8.45 -8.71 -2.99
CA ILE A 51 -8.21 -10.11 -3.35
C ILE A 51 -7.24 -10.75 -2.36
N SER A 52 -6.16 -10.05 -1.98
CA SER A 52 -5.18 -10.58 -1.01
C SER A 52 -5.81 -10.82 0.37
N ALA A 53 -6.60 -9.89 0.89
CA ALA A 53 -7.29 -10.05 2.17
C ALA A 53 -8.26 -11.25 2.15
N LEU A 54 -8.99 -11.45 1.05
CA LEU A 54 -9.88 -12.60 0.88
C LEU A 54 -9.10 -13.92 0.81
N ILE A 55 -8.03 -13.99 0.02
CA ILE A 55 -7.18 -15.19 -0.10
C ILE A 55 -6.62 -15.57 1.27
N VAL A 56 -6.11 -14.60 2.04
CA VAL A 56 -5.58 -14.84 3.39
C VAL A 56 -6.68 -15.36 4.32
N GLY A 57 -7.87 -14.75 4.31
CA GLY A 57 -9.02 -15.21 5.11
C GLY A 57 -9.42 -16.65 4.76
N VAL A 58 -9.56 -16.97 3.47
CA VAL A 58 -9.89 -18.32 3.00
C VAL A 58 -8.80 -19.33 3.38
N ALA A 59 -7.52 -18.98 3.23
CA ALA A 59 -6.41 -19.87 3.59
C ALA A 59 -6.41 -20.21 5.09
N ILE A 60 -6.62 -19.21 5.94
CA ILE A 60 -6.72 -19.39 7.40
C ILE A 60 -7.95 -20.22 7.74
N GLY A 61 -9.12 -19.86 7.20
CA GLY A 61 -10.37 -20.56 7.48
C GLY A 61 -10.34 -22.03 7.04
N TRP A 62 -9.75 -22.32 5.87
CA TRP A 62 -9.57 -23.69 5.39
C TRP A 62 -8.60 -24.49 6.26
N GLY A 63 -7.47 -23.89 6.68
CA GLY A 63 -6.53 -24.54 7.59
C GLY A 63 -7.14 -24.89 8.94
N LEU A 64 -7.95 -23.98 9.49
CA LEU A 64 -8.70 -24.20 10.73
C LEU A 64 -9.77 -25.27 10.57
N ASP A 65 -10.55 -25.24 9.48
CA ASP A 65 -11.55 -26.28 9.21
C ASP A 65 -10.91 -27.67 9.11
N ARG A 66 -9.69 -27.76 8.55
CA ARG A 66 -8.94 -29.02 8.47
C ARG A 66 -8.45 -29.52 9.82
N TRP A 67 -8.08 -28.61 10.73
CA TRP A 67 -7.60 -28.97 12.07
C TRP A 67 -8.76 -29.37 12.99
N PHE A 68 -9.84 -28.58 12.99
CA PHE A 68 -11.00 -28.81 13.84
C PHE A 68 -12.04 -29.77 13.23
N HIS A 69 -11.79 -30.27 12.02
CA HIS A 69 -12.70 -31.15 11.27
C HIS A 69 -14.12 -30.58 11.12
N THR A 70 -14.22 -29.25 11.07
CA THR A 70 -15.49 -28.54 10.87
C THR A 70 -15.87 -28.53 9.38
N ARG A 71 -17.18 -28.51 9.10
CA ARG A 71 -17.70 -28.74 7.74
C ARG A 71 -17.48 -27.60 6.74
N ALA A 72 -17.23 -26.37 7.22
CA ALA A 72 -16.85 -25.15 6.46
C ALA A 72 -17.01 -23.87 7.33
N ILE A 73 -17.10 -24.01 8.65
CA ILE A 73 -17.59 -22.92 9.51
C ILE A 73 -16.55 -21.81 9.60
N PHE A 74 -15.28 -22.19 9.82
CA PHE A 74 -14.20 -21.22 9.89
C PHE A 74 -13.90 -20.62 8.52
N LEU A 75 -14.00 -21.39 7.43
CA LEU A 75 -13.87 -20.87 6.08
C LEU A 75 -14.87 -19.75 5.80
N ILE A 76 -16.16 -19.96 6.08
CA ILE A 76 -17.18 -18.93 5.87
C ILE A 76 -16.90 -17.70 6.73
N PHE A 77 -16.62 -17.91 8.02
CA PHE A 77 -16.37 -16.82 8.95
C PHE A 77 -15.15 -15.98 8.57
N PHE A 78 -14.01 -16.62 8.26
CA PHE A 78 -12.79 -15.93 7.88
C PHE A 78 -12.83 -15.35 6.45
N ALA A 79 -13.60 -15.93 5.53
CA ALA A 79 -13.85 -15.33 4.22
C ALA A 79 -14.62 -14.01 4.37
N LEU A 80 -15.66 -13.97 5.22
CA LEU A 80 -16.39 -12.74 5.52
C LEU A 80 -15.52 -11.70 6.23
N LEU A 81 -14.68 -12.15 7.17
CA LEU A 81 -13.76 -11.27 7.89
C LEU A 81 -12.66 -10.71 6.96
N GLY A 82 -12.08 -11.54 6.10
CA GLY A 82 -11.09 -11.14 5.09
C GLY A 82 -11.69 -10.19 4.06
N GLY A 83 -12.89 -10.47 3.58
CA GLY A 83 -13.65 -9.56 2.71
C GLY A 83 -13.91 -8.21 3.38
N SER A 84 -14.37 -8.23 4.63
CA SER A 84 -14.63 -7.02 5.43
C SER A 84 -13.34 -6.21 5.64
N ALA A 85 -12.22 -6.86 5.96
CA ALA A 85 -10.91 -6.23 6.08
C ALA A 85 -10.46 -5.58 4.76
N GLY A 86 -10.63 -6.26 3.63
CA GLY A 86 -10.34 -5.71 2.31
C GLY A 86 -11.17 -4.46 1.99
N VAL A 87 -12.49 -4.49 2.27
CA VAL A 87 -13.36 -3.31 2.07
C VAL A 87 -12.91 -2.15 2.95
N LEU A 88 -12.58 -2.41 4.21
CA LEU A 88 -12.08 -1.38 5.13
C LEU A 88 -10.76 -0.79 4.66
N ASN A 89 -9.88 -1.59 4.06
CA ASN A 89 -8.60 -1.11 3.54
C ASN A 89 -8.79 -0.18 2.34
N VAL A 90 -9.67 -0.56 1.40
CA VAL A 90 -10.05 0.28 0.26
C VAL A 90 -10.73 1.57 0.74
N TRP A 91 -11.64 1.49 1.72
CA TRP A 91 -12.31 2.67 2.24
C TRP A 91 -11.32 3.67 2.86
N ARG A 92 -10.29 3.18 3.58
CA ARG A 92 -9.21 4.03 4.09
C ARG A 92 -8.37 4.65 2.98
N LEU A 93 -8.17 3.93 1.88
CA LEU A 93 -7.42 4.42 0.72
C LEU A 93 -8.16 5.54 -0.02
N VAL A 94 -9.49 5.51 -0.02
CA VAL A 94 -10.35 6.49 -0.70
C VAL A 94 -10.77 7.65 0.21
N LYS A 95 -10.71 7.49 1.54
CA LYS A 95 -11.14 8.53 2.48
C LYS A 95 -10.18 9.74 2.39
N PRO A 96 -10.66 10.94 2.03
CA PRO A 96 -9.83 12.14 2.04
C PRO A 96 -9.43 12.49 3.48
N PRO A 97 -8.21 13.03 3.70
CA PRO A 97 -7.81 13.54 5.01
C PRO A 97 -8.85 14.55 5.49
N GLN A 98 -9.43 14.31 6.66
CA GLN A 98 -10.32 15.26 7.31
C GLN A 98 -9.54 16.54 7.64
N ALA A 99 -9.97 17.67 7.06
CA ALA A 99 -9.45 19.01 7.30
C ALA A 99 -9.82 19.55 8.69
#